data_AF-A0A3B9Y9Q9-F1
#
_entry.id   AF-A0A3B9Y9Q9-F1
#
_cell.length_a   1.000
_cell.length_b   1.000
_cell.length_c   1.000
_cell.angle_alpha   90.00
_cell.angle_beta   90.00
_cell.angle_gamma   90.00
#
_symmetry.space_group_name_H-M   'P 1'
#
loop_
_entity.id
_entity.type
_entity.pdbx_description
1 polymer ?
#
loop_
_entity_poly.entity_id
_entity_poly.type
_entity_poly.pdbx_seq_one_letter_code
_entity_poly.pdbx_strand_id
1 'polypeptide(L)' 'MLIARAPMRISFGGGGTDLEAYYAKYGGLVIST' A
#
# COMPACT_ATOMS: atom_id res chain seq x y z
N MET A 1 5.68 17.68 -25.64
CA MET A 1 5.26 16.30 -25.28
C MET A 1 5.62 16.08 -23.82
N LEU A 2 4.66 15.71 -22.96
CA LEU A 2 4.90 15.41 -21.54
C LEU A 2 4.75 13.89 -21.32
N ILE A 3 5.80 13.23 -20.84
CA ILE A 3 5.82 11.80 -20.52
C ILE A 3 6.27 11.64 -19.08
N ALA A 4 5.48 10.97 -18.25
CA ALA A 4 5.81 10.64 -16.86
C ALA A 4 5.96 9.12 -16.69
N ARG A 5 6.87 8.72 -15.80
CA ARG A 5 7.06 7.33 -15.37
C ARG A 5 7.15 7.29 -13.85
N ALA A 6 6.48 6.29 -13.27
CA ALA A 6 6.59 5.94 -11.87
C ALA A 6 6.83 4.42 -11.75
N PRO A 7 7.61 3.98 -10.74
CA PRO A 7 7.83 2.56 -10.51
C PRO A 7 6.54 1.87 -10.04
N MET A 8 6.37 0.62 -10.43
CA MET A 8 5.34 -0.24 -9.86
C MET A 8 5.83 -0.81 -8.53
N ARG A 9 4.92 -0.98 -7.57
CA ARG A 9 5.22 -1.61 -6.28
C ARG A 9 4.78 -3.06 -6.24
N ILE A 10 5.50 -3.88 -5.48
CA ILE A 10 5.11 -5.27 -5.14
C ILE A 10 4.84 -5.31 -3.64
N SER A 11 3.67 -5.84 -3.26
CA SER A 11 3.32 -6.05 -1.86
C SER A 11 3.92 -7.36 -1.36
N PHE A 12 4.81 -7.30 -0.39
CA PHE A 12 5.34 -8.48 0.30
C PHE A 12 4.41 -8.97 1.39
N GLY A 13 3.62 -8.07 1.99
CA GLY A 13 2.65 -8.42 3.02
C GLY A 13 1.92 -7.21 3.58
N GLY A 14 0.83 -7.48 4.32
CA GLY A 14 0.06 -6.44 5.00
C GLY A 14 -0.99 -5.73 4.14
N GLY A 15 -1.17 -6.14 2.89
CA GLY A 15 -2.23 -5.61 2.02
C GLY A 15 -3.62 -5.83 2.61
N GLY A 16 -4.43 -4.77 2.62
CA GLY A 16 -5.76 -4.76 3.22
C GLY A 16 -5.77 -4.25 4.66
N THR A 17 -4.64 -4.30 5.38
CA THR A 17 -4.54 -3.68 6.72
C THR A 17 -4.53 -2.16 6.64
N ASP A 18 -4.21 -1.60 5.48
CA ASP A 18 -4.29 -0.18 5.14
C ASP A 18 -5.71 0.32 4.83
N LEU A 19 -6.70 -0.57 4.79
CA LEU A 19 -8.11 -0.18 4.69
C LEU A 19 -8.61 0.39 6.03
N GLU A 20 -9.35 1.50 5.97
CA GLU A 20 -9.90 2.16 7.16
C GLU A 20 -10.77 1.23 8.01
N ALA A 21 -11.57 0.39 7.37
CA ALA A 21 -12.38 -0.64 8.03
C ALA A 21 -11.55 -1.61 8.90
N TYR A 22 -10.25 -1.74 8.63
CA TYR A 22 -9.32 -2.56 9.38
C TYR A 22 -8.46 -1.74 10.35
N TYR A 23 -7.69 -0.76 9.85
CA TYR A 23 -6.70 -0.07 10.70
C TYR A 23 -7.33 0.76 11.81
N ALA A 24 -8.55 1.28 11.64
CA ALA A 24 -9.20 2.09 12.67
C ALA A 24 -9.44 1.31 13.96
N LYS A 25 -9.51 -0.03 13.88
CA LYS A 25 -9.74 -0.93 15.01
C LYS A 25 -8.49 -1.69 15.46
N TYR A 26 -7.61 -2.06 14.54
CA TYR A 26 -6.50 -2.99 14.82
C TYR A 26 -5.11 -2.44 14.50
N GLY A 27 -5.01 -1.22 13.95
CA GLY A 27 -3.78 -0.70 13.35
C GLY A 27 -3.49 -1.29 11.96
N GLY A 28 -2.55 -0.67 11.23
CA GLY A 28 -2.20 -1.07 9.86
C GLY A 28 -0.68 -1.12 9.65
N LEU A 29 -0.22 -2.07 8.83
CA LEU A 29 1.19 -2.21 8.43
C LEU A 29 1.26 -2.83 7.04
N VAL A 30 1.95 -2.17 6.12
CA VAL A 30 2.20 -2.67 4.75
C VAL A 30 3.71 -2.74 4.52
N ILE A 31 4.16 -3.84 3.93
CA ILE A 31 5.54 -4.04 3.50
C ILE A 31 5.54 -4.18 1.98
N SER A 32 6.14 -3.21 1.28
CA SER A 32 6.27 -3.20 -0.18
C SER A 32 7.58 -2.57 -0.62
N THR A 33 8.04 -2.94 -1.82
CA THR A 33 9.15 -2.25 -2.52
C THR A 33 8.64 -1.23 -3.52
#